data_AF-T1BIJ1-F1
#
_entry.id   AF-T1BIJ1-F1
#
_cell.length_a   1.000
_cell.length_b   1.000
_cell.length_c   1.000
_cell.angle_alpha   90.00
_cell.angle_beta   90.00
_cell.angle_gamma   90.00
#
_symmetry.space_group_name_H-M   'P 1'
#
loop_
_entity.id
_entity.type
_entity.pdbx_description
1 polymer ?
#
loop_
_entity_poly.entity_id
_entity_poly.type
_entity_poly.pdbx_seq_one_letter_code
_entity_poly.pdbx_strand_id
1 'polypeptide(L)'
;AMIIAVLEKRAGLRLVDQDVFVNVVGGMRVNDPAADAAIALAIAGARMKRGLSSRTLVMGELGLLGEFRQIGSLGQRISEAGRLGYSRLLVPIHRSETDKAAAASAGRQMQITTCRTLDDALAALE
;
A
#
# COMPACT_ATOMS: atom_id res chain seq x y z
N ALA A 1 -13.31 9.74 0.70
CA ALA A 1 -13.18 11.21 0.71
C ALA A 1 -11.77 11.66 1.11
N MET A 2 -11.28 11.30 2.31
CA MET A 2 -9.96 11.76 2.79
C MET A 2 -8.78 11.34 1.90
N ILE A 3 -8.74 10.07 1.43
CA ILE A 3 -7.69 9.57 0.53
C ILE A 3 -7.60 10.37 -0.78
N ILE A 4 -8.75 10.73 -1.37
CA ILE A 4 -8.79 11.56 -2.59
C ILE A 4 -8.14 12.91 -2.32
N ALA A 5 -8.49 13.58 -1.23
CA ALA A 5 -7.89 14.86 -0.86
C ALA A 5 -6.36 14.77 -0.68
N VAL A 6 -5.86 13.67 -0.09
CA VAL A 6 -4.41 13.43 0.04
C VAL A 6 -3.77 13.23 -1.34
N LEU A 7 -4.37 12.42 -2.22
CA LEU A 7 -3.88 12.23 -3.59
C LEU A 7 -3.83 13.55 -4.38
N GLU A 8 -4.83 14.41 -4.24
CA GLU A 8 -4.82 15.72 -4.92
C GLU A 8 -3.75 16.65 -4.35
N LYS A 9 -3.64 16.74 -3.02
CA LYS A 9 -2.74 17.71 -2.36
C LYS A 9 -1.29 17.27 -2.29
N ARG A 10 -1.01 15.97 -2.29
CA ARG A 10 0.34 15.42 -2.11
C ARG A 10 0.91 14.83 -3.38
N ALA A 11 0.10 14.13 -4.17
CA ALA A 11 0.54 13.53 -5.43
C ALA A 11 0.20 14.37 -6.67
N GLY A 12 -0.46 15.52 -6.51
CA GLY A 12 -0.82 16.42 -7.62
C GLY A 12 -1.82 15.83 -8.61
N LEU A 13 -2.52 14.75 -8.24
CA LEU A 13 -3.49 14.10 -9.12
C LEU A 13 -4.78 14.91 -9.14
N ARG A 14 -5.16 15.44 -10.31
CA ARG A 14 -6.46 16.11 -10.48
C ARG A 14 -7.58 15.06 -10.53
N LEU A 15 -8.38 15.00 -9.45
CA LEU A 15 -9.50 14.07 -9.25
C LEU A 15 -10.84 14.77 -9.01
N VAL A 16 -10.83 16.09 -8.76
CA VAL A 16 -12.02 16.91 -8.49
C VAL A 16 -13.16 16.78 -9.51
N ASP A 17 -12.83 16.54 -10.78
CA ASP A 17 -13.77 16.40 -11.88
C ASP A 17 -13.95 14.94 -12.34
N GLN A 18 -13.62 13.98 -11.47
CA GLN A 18 -13.73 12.56 -11.76
C GLN A 18 -14.62 11.84 -10.76
N ASP A 19 -15.48 10.98 -11.28
CA ASP A 19 -16.22 10.03 -10.46
C ASP A 19 -15.30 8.88 -10.07
N VAL A 20 -15.01 8.76 -8.77
CA VAL A 20 -14.12 7.73 -8.22
C VAL A 20 -14.95 6.62 -7.58
N PHE A 21 -14.91 5.43 -8.20
CA PHE A 21 -15.50 4.22 -7.66
C PHE A 21 -14.40 3.26 -7.18
N VAL A 22 -14.51 2.80 -5.94
CA VAL A 22 -13.61 1.78 -5.37
C VAL A 22 -14.45 0.62 -4.89
N ASN A 23 -14.04 -0.59 -5.23
CA ASN A 23 -14.70 -1.83 -4.81
C ASN A 23 -13.69 -2.79 -4.16
N VAL A 24 -14.17 -3.53 -3.15
CA VAL A 24 -13.43 -4.64 -2.57
C VAL A 24 -13.98 -5.94 -3.16
N VAL A 25 -13.11 -6.68 -3.86
CA VAL A 25 -13.50 -7.95 -4.47
C VAL A 25 -14.02 -8.92 -3.41
N GLY A 26 -15.08 -9.66 -3.74
CA GLY A 26 -15.71 -10.62 -2.83
C GLY A 26 -16.75 -10.00 -1.89
N GLY A 27 -17.07 -8.70 -2.02
CA GLY A 27 -18.12 -8.04 -1.23
C GLY A 27 -17.77 -7.87 0.25
N MET A 28 -16.48 -7.97 0.58
CA MET A 28 -16.00 -7.83 1.95
C MET A 28 -16.07 -6.37 2.41
N ARG A 29 -16.36 -6.18 3.70
CA ARG A 29 -16.19 -4.87 4.37
C ARG A 29 -14.81 -4.82 4.99
N VAL A 30 -14.05 -3.79 4.66
CA VAL A 30 -12.71 -3.57 5.21
C VAL A 30 -12.79 -2.42 6.21
N ASN A 31 -12.46 -2.71 7.46
CA ASN A 31 -12.34 -1.71 8.52
C ASN A 31 -10.95 -1.84 9.16
N ASP A 32 -9.93 -1.50 8.38
CA ASP A 32 -8.52 -1.63 8.76
C ASP A 32 -7.75 -0.44 8.15
N PRO A 33 -7.11 0.43 8.96
CA PRO A 33 -6.31 1.54 8.46
C PRO A 33 -5.19 1.09 7.50
N ALA A 34 -4.73 -0.16 7.61
CA ALA A 34 -3.72 -0.70 6.71
C ALA A 34 -4.15 -0.76 5.23
N ALA A 35 -5.45 -0.62 4.94
CA ALA A 35 -5.96 -0.63 3.57
C ALA A 35 -5.81 0.72 2.86
N ASP A 36 -5.55 1.82 3.58
CA ASP A 36 -5.55 3.17 3.01
C ASP A 36 -4.54 3.32 1.88
N ALA A 37 -3.30 2.84 2.08
CA ALA A 37 -2.25 2.88 1.07
C ALA A 37 -2.62 2.08 -0.20
N ALA A 38 -3.24 0.91 -0.03
CA ALA A 38 -3.67 0.09 -1.15
C ALA A 38 -4.79 0.77 -1.96
N ILE A 39 -5.76 1.38 -1.27
CA ILE A 39 -6.84 2.15 -1.89
C ILE A 39 -6.26 3.37 -2.63
N ALA A 40 -5.31 4.09 -2.02
CA ALA A 40 -4.65 5.24 -2.62
C ALA A 40 -3.95 4.87 -3.94
N LEU A 41 -3.18 3.78 -3.94
CA LEU A 41 -2.50 3.30 -5.16
C LEU A 41 -3.48 2.75 -6.20
N ALA A 42 -4.60 2.14 -5.80
CA ALA A 42 -5.63 1.71 -6.74
C ALA A 42 -6.25 2.90 -7.48
N ILE A 43 -6.59 3.97 -6.76
CA ILE A 43 -7.12 5.21 -7.35
C ILE A 43 -6.07 5.89 -8.22
N ALA A 44 -4.84 6.04 -7.71
CA ALA A 44 -3.74 6.66 -8.45
C ALA A 44 -3.42 5.89 -9.73
N GLY A 45 -3.32 4.56 -9.65
CA GLY A 45 -3.05 3.68 -10.78
C GLY A 45 -4.14 3.78 -11.85
N ALA A 46 -5.42 3.78 -11.46
CA ALA A 46 -6.53 4.00 -12.38
C ALA A 46 -6.43 5.37 -13.07
N ARG A 47 -6.09 6.43 -12.32
CA ARG A 47 -5.92 7.78 -12.85
C ARG A 47 -4.74 7.93 -13.80
N MET A 48 -3.63 7.25 -13.50
CA MET A 48 -2.37 7.30 -14.24
C MET A 48 -2.29 6.26 -15.37
N LYS A 49 -3.26 5.33 -15.44
CA LYS A 49 -3.25 4.15 -16.31
C LYS A 49 -2.03 3.27 -16.09
N ARG A 50 -1.63 3.10 -14.83
CA ARG A 50 -0.47 2.32 -14.39
C ARG A 50 -0.88 1.34 -13.31
N GLY A 51 -0.33 0.13 -13.36
CA GLY A 51 -0.72 -0.97 -12.49
C GLY A 51 0.33 -1.29 -11.46
N LEU A 52 -0.01 -2.19 -10.54
CA LEU A 52 1.00 -2.95 -9.80
C LEU A 52 1.07 -4.35 -10.40
N SER A 53 2.25 -4.97 -10.32
CA SER A 53 2.39 -6.40 -10.61
C SER A 53 1.41 -7.21 -9.75
N SER A 54 0.80 -8.25 -10.33
CA SER A 54 -0.26 -9.06 -9.72
C SER A 54 0.13 -9.77 -8.42
N ARG A 55 1.43 -9.85 -8.12
CA ARG A 55 1.98 -10.41 -6.86
C ARG A 55 2.50 -9.35 -5.90
N THR A 56 2.02 -8.11 -6.04
CA THR A 56 2.33 -7.01 -5.12
C THR A 56 1.24 -6.87 -4.07
N LEU A 57 1.63 -6.86 -2.79
CA LEU A 57 0.78 -6.49 -1.68
C LEU A 57 1.18 -5.10 -1.18
N VAL A 58 0.19 -4.26 -0.87
CA VAL A 58 0.40 -2.94 -0.30
C VAL A 58 -0.35 -2.87 1.01
N MET A 59 0.30 -2.41 2.06
CA MET A 59 -0.35 -2.23 3.35
C MET A 59 0.30 -1.07 4.10
N GLY A 60 -0.53 -0.21 4.69
CA GLY A 60 -0.10 0.99 5.39
C GLY A 60 -1.28 1.95 5.59
N GLU A 61 -1.27 2.64 6.72
CA GLU A 61 -2.18 3.77 6.93
C GLU A 61 -1.62 5.00 6.21
N LEU A 62 -2.49 5.75 5.54
CA LEU A 62 -2.11 6.97 4.83
C LEU A 62 -2.50 8.20 5.68
N GLY A 63 -1.49 8.92 6.14
CA GLY A 63 -1.71 10.18 6.84
C GLY A 63 -2.06 11.34 5.90
N LEU A 64 -2.57 12.42 6.48
CA LEU A 64 -3.00 13.61 5.75
C LEU A 64 -1.85 14.38 5.08
N LEU A 65 -0.62 14.18 5.54
CA LEU A 65 0.57 14.78 4.94
C LEU A 65 1.14 13.90 3.81
N GLY A 66 0.49 12.76 3.51
CA GLY A 66 0.95 11.79 2.52
C GLY A 66 1.99 10.83 3.07
N GLU A 67 2.12 10.74 4.39
CA GLU A 67 3.04 9.82 5.07
C GLU A 67 2.43 8.43 5.24
N PHE A 68 3.27 7.39 5.11
CA PHE A 68 2.92 6.01 5.41
C PHE A 68 3.15 5.75 6.89
N ARG A 69 2.05 5.53 7.62
CA ARG A 69 2.06 5.30 9.06
C ARG A 69 2.12 3.81 9.39
N GLN A 70 2.66 3.53 10.58
CA GLN A 70 2.78 2.17 11.09
C GLN A 70 1.41 1.53 11.30
N ILE A 71 1.33 0.23 11.06
CA ILE A 71 0.12 -0.58 11.19
C ILE A 71 0.35 -1.73 12.17
N GLY A 72 -0.72 -2.18 12.82
CA GLY A 72 -0.64 -3.29 13.76
C GLY A 72 -0.29 -4.62 13.09
N SER A 73 0.46 -5.45 13.82
CA SER A 73 0.78 -6.84 13.45
C SER A 73 1.49 -6.99 12.10
N LEU A 74 2.39 -6.06 11.75
CA LEU A 74 3.06 -6.03 10.45
C LEU A 74 3.81 -7.34 10.16
N GLY A 75 4.54 -7.90 11.13
CA GLY A 75 5.26 -9.16 10.98
C GLY A 75 4.35 -10.35 10.66
N GLN A 76 3.17 -10.43 11.31
CA GLN A 76 2.18 -11.47 11.02
C GLN A 76 1.62 -11.32 9.60
N ARG A 77 1.32 -10.08 9.19
CA ARG A 77 0.84 -9.79 7.82
C ARG A 77 1.88 -10.14 6.76
N ILE A 78 3.17 -9.85 7.01
CA ILE A 78 4.26 -10.21 6.09
C ILE A 78 4.41 -11.73 5.99
N SER A 79 4.36 -12.44 7.12
CA SER A 79 4.42 -13.91 7.14
C SER A 79 3.28 -14.52 6.31
N GLU A 80 2.07 -14.02 6.50
CA GLU A 80 0.88 -14.47 5.78
C GLU A 80 0.95 -14.13 4.28
N ALA A 81 1.43 -12.93 3.92
CA ALA A 81 1.64 -12.56 2.52
C ALA A 81 2.61 -13.51 1.80
N GLY A 82 3.70 -13.90 2.48
CA GLY A 82 4.62 -14.91 1.97
C GLY A 82 3.99 -16.30 1.86
N ARG A 83 3.10 -16.68 2.78
CA ARG A 83 2.34 -17.94 2.72
C ARG A 83 1.37 -17.98 1.54
N LEU A 84 0.75 -16.84 1.22
CA LEU A 84 -0.18 -16.67 0.09
C LEU A 84 0.54 -16.50 -1.27
N GLY A 85 1.87 -16.39 -1.28
CA GLY A 85 2.67 -16.35 -2.50
C GLY A 85 2.81 -14.95 -3.13
N TYR A 86 2.68 -13.89 -2.34
CA TYR A 86 3.08 -12.55 -2.77
C TYR A 86 4.62 -12.46 -2.85
N SER A 87 5.13 -11.82 -3.89
CA SER A 87 6.57 -11.70 -4.15
C SER A 87 7.09 -10.28 -3.95
N ARG A 88 6.19 -9.29 -3.84
CA ARG A 88 6.55 -7.90 -3.57
C ARG A 88 5.63 -7.32 -2.51
N LEU A 89 6.19 -6.67 -1.48
CA LEU A 89 5.44 -6.00 -0.43
C LEU A 89 5.84 -4.53 -0.36
N LEU A 90 4.86 -3.62 -0.35
CA LEU A 90 5.04 -2.21 0.01
C LEU A 90 4.48 -1.98 1.42
N VAL A 91 5.34 -1.58 2.35
CA VAL A 91 4.99 -1.50 3.78
C VAL A 91 5.49 -0.20 4.42
N PRO A 92 4.87 0.32 5.49
CA PRO A 92 5.41 1.48 6.21
C PRO A 92 6.76 1.17 6.86
N ILE A 93 7.53 2.21 7.14
CA ILE A 93 8.76 2.07 7.92
C ILE A 93 8.42 1.65 9.36
N HIS A 94 8.82 0.44 9.74
CA HIS A 94 8.61 -0.11 11.08
C HIS A 94 9.89 -0.79 11.58
N ARG A 95 10.90 -0.01 11.97
CA ARG A 95 12.29 -0.46 12.25
C ARG A 95 12.39 -1.84 12.93
N SER A 96 11.68 -2.07 14.03
CA SER A 96 11.73 -3.34 14.78
C SER A 96 11.10 -4.55 14.10
N GLU A 97 10.12 -4.35 13.21
CA GLU A 97 9.40 -5.43 12.53
C GLU A 97 9.87 -5.62 11.09
N THR A 98 10.32 -4.55 10.42
CA THR A 98 10.93 -4.64 9.08
C THR A 98 12.20 -5.50 9.13
N ASP A 99 13.04 -5.34 10.15
CA ASP A 99 14.27 -6.13 10.30
C ASP A 99 13.97 -7.62 10.55
N LYS A 100 12.96 -7.90 11.39
CA LYS A 100 12.49 -9.28 11.65
C LYS A 100 11.85 -9.92 10.42
N ALA A 101 11.08 -9.14 9.67
CA ALA A 101 10.44 -9.57 8.44
C ALA A 101 11.47 -9.85 7.34
N ALA A 102 12.49 -9.01 7.19
CA ALA A 102 13.60 -9.25 6.28
C ALA A 102 14.35 -10.55 6.63
N ALA A 103 14.60 -10.80 7.93
CA ALA A 103 15.20 -12.04 8.40
C ALA A 103 14.31 -13.27 8.17
N ALA A 104 13.00 -13.18 8.41
CA ALA A 104 12.04 -14.26 8.17
C ALA A 104 11.80 -14.54 6.67
N SER A 105 12.08 -13.55 5.82
CA SER A 105 11.98 -13.65 4.36
C SER A 105 13.27 -14.15 3.71
N ALA A 106 14.36 -14.34 4.46
CA ALA A 106 15.68 -14.71 3.93
C ALA A 106 15.71 -16.05 3.16
N GLY A 107 14.65 -16.87 3.24
CA GLY A 107 14.47 -18.11 2.46
C GLY A 107 13.40 -18.04 1.35
N ARG A 108 12.70 -16.90 1.17
CA ARG A 108 11.66 -16.71 0.14
C ARG A 108 12.07 -15.57 -0.80
N GLN A 109 11.84 -15.71 -2.10
CA GLN A 109 12.01 -14.61 -3.07
C GLN A 109 10.87 -13.57 -2.88
N MET A 110 10.91 -12.82 -1.78
CA MET A 110 9.93 -11.78 -1.47
C MET A 110 10.66 -10.45 -1.26
N GLN A 111 10.42 -9.50 -2.15
CA GLN A 111 11.00 -8.16 -2.10
C GLN A 111 10.14 -7.27 -1.20
N ILE A 112 10.71 -6.77 -0.11
CA ILE A 112 10.03 -5.84 0.79
C ILE A 112 10.59 -4.44 0.56
N THR A 113 9.74 -3.53 0.12
CA THR A 113 10.05 -2.10 -0.03
C THR A 113 9.36 -1.34 1.08
N THR A 114 10.15 -0.57 1.84
CA THR A 114 9.60 0.33 2.85
C THR A 114 9.25 1.67 2.19
N CYS A 115 8.04 2.15 2.45
CA CYS A 115 7.55 3.45 1.99
C CYS A 115 7.44 4.38 3.20
N ARG A 116 7.98 5.59 3.07
CA ARG A 116 7.79 6.67 4.03
C ARG A 116 6.66 7.59 3.58
N THR A 117 6.53 7.79 2.28
CA THR A 117 5.56 8.70 1.69
C THR A 117 4.76 8.03 0.58
N LEU A 118 3.68 8.70 0.20
CA LEU A 118 2.88 8.38 -0.96
C LEU A 118 3.72 8.36 -2.25
N ASP A 119 4.69 9.26 -2.39
CA ASP A 119 5.57 9.31 -3.58
C ASP A 119 6.44 8.05 -3.70
N ASP A 120 6.97 7.54 -2.59
CA ASP A 120 7.73 6.27 -2.57
C ASP A 120 6.87 5.12 -3.09
N ALA A 121 5.59 5.10 -2.69
CA ALA A 121 4.64 4.07 -3.08
C ALA A 121 4.19 4.22 -4.54
N LEU A 122 4.00 5.44 -5.02
CA LEU A 122 3.63 5.73 -6.41
C LEU A 122 4.73 5.34 -7.40
N ALA A 123 6.00 5.42 -6.99
CA ALA A 123 7.12 4.94 -7.79
C ALA A 123 7.07 3.42 -8.09
N ALA A 124 6.26 2.66 -7.33
CA ALA A 124 6.05 1.24 -7.57
C ALA A 124 5.05 0.92 -8.68
N LEU A 125 4.24 1.90 -9.11
CA LEU A 125 3.33 1.75 -10.25
C LEU A 125 4.13 1.65 -11.54
N GLU A 126 3.73 0.72 -12.41
CA GLU A 126 4.35 0.39 -13.71
C GLU A 126 3.49 0.85 -14.88
#